data_AF-A0A6A5GSG0-F1
#
_entry.id   AF-A0A6A5GSG0-F1
#
_cell.length_a   1.000
_cell.length_b   1.000
_cell.length_c   1.000
_cell.angle_alpha   90.00
_cell.angle_beta   90.00
_cell.angle_gamma   90.00
#
_symmetry.space_group_name_H-M   'P 1'
#
loop_
_entity.id
_entity.type
_entity.pdbx_description
1 polymer ?
#
loop_
_entity_poly.entity_id
_entity_poly.type
_entity_poly.pdbx_seq_one_letter_code
_entity_poly.pdbx_strand_id
1 'polypeptide(L)'
;MDENIRKFLLDLKALTETRKEMQEKGLLTPFQLQHKLSMEEHMKNEIQNCMRRAQVKIDEKKKEEEKMIGQITYRLERKIREMDKLKEEEEYRQQVEERYEARMKKEREAMEMQSLAENWSKEESGHKEKGAISEKKETTSSKNKKNGKKNKKGKSEESGSSGSEEVNELNIEELSL
;
A
#
# COMPACT_ATOMS: atom_id res chain seq x y z
N MET A 1 -35.71 10.28 -7.17
CA MET A 1 -37.08 10.15 -6.62
C MET A 1 -37.71 8.96 -7.31
N ASP A 2 -38.33 8.05 -6.57
CA ASP A 2 -38.97 6.85 -7.13
C ASP A 2 -40.04 7.25 -8.17
N GLU A 3 -40.01 6.64 -9.34
CA GLU A 3 -40.91 6.94 -10.46
C GLU A 3 -42.38 6.73 -10.07
N ASN A 4 -42.64 5.77 -9.17
CA ASN A 4 -43.98 5.52 -8.65
C ASN A 4 -44.46 6.66 -7.76
N ILE A 5 -43.61 7.19 -6.87
CA ILE A 5 -43.94 8.33 -6.01
C ILE A 5 -44.24 9.57 -6.86
N ARG A 6 -43.44 9.79 -7.91
CA ARG A 6 -43.67 10.88 -8.86
C ARG A 6 -45.03 10.77 -9.55
N LYS A 7 -45.39 9.57 -10.01
CA LYS A 7 -46.70 9.30 -10.62
C LYS A 7 -47.86 9.57 -9.64
N PHE A 8 -47.78 9.04 -8.42
CA PHE A 8 -48.82 9.27 -7.40
C PHE A 8 -49.01 10.76 -7.06
N LEU A 9 -47.93 11.54 -7.03
CA LEU A 9 -48.01 13.00 -6.82
C LEU A 9 -48.73 13.71 -7.97
N LEU A 10 -48.50 13.29 -9.22
CA LEU A 10 -49.20 13.83 -10.38
C LEU A 10 -50.69 13.46 -10.37
N ASP A 11 -50.99 12.20 -10.06
CA ASP A 11 -52.38 11.71 -9.96
C ASP A 11 -53.15 12.46 -8.86
N LEU A 12 -52.54 12.64 -7.69
CA LEU A 12 -53.12 13.42 -6.59
C LEU A 12 -53.36 14.88 -7.01
N LYS A 13 -52.40 15.51 -7.71
CA LYS A 13 -52.55 16.87 -8.20
C LYS A 13 -53.74 17.00 -9.14
N ALA A 14 -53.84 16.11 -10.13
CA ALA A 14 -54.94 16.09 -11.08
C ALA A 14 -56.30 15.84 -10.39
N LEU A 15 -56.34 14.95 -9.40
CA LEU A 15 -57.54 14.67 -8.61
C LEU A 15 -58.01 15.91 -7.83
N THR A 16 -57.08 16.58 -7.14
CA THR A 16 -57.36 17.82 -6.39
C THR A 16 -57.84 18.94 -7.31
N GLU A 17 -57.22 19.13 -8.48
CA GLU A 17 -57.64 20.13 -9.48
C GLU A 17 -59.05 19.83 -10.00
N THR A 18 -59.33 18.59 -10.40
CA THR A 18 -60.66 18.17 -10.88
C THR A 18 -61.73 18.40 -9.81
N ARG A 19 -61.43 18.08 -8.55
CA ARG A 19 -62.35 18.32 -7.43
C ARG A 19 -62.58 19.82 -7.19
N LYS A 20 -61.55 20.67 -7.30
CA LYS A 20 -61.69 22.14 -7.20
C LYS A 20 -62.65 22.67 -8.25
N GLU A 21 -62.45 22.30 -9.52
CA GLU A 21 -63.32 22.74 -10.60
C GLU A 21 -64.78 22.30 -10.40
N MET A 22 -65.01 21.06 -9.97
CA MET A 22 -66.36 20.58 -9.71
C MET A 22 -67.02 21.31 -8.52
N GLN A 23 -66.24 21.71 -7.51
CA GLN A 23 -66.73 22.50 -6.39
C GLN A 23 -67.11 23.92 -6.84
N GLU A 24 -66.25 24.58 -7.63
CA GLU A 24 -66.50 25.92 -8.17
C GLU A 24 -67.74 25.97 -9.07
N LYS A 25 -67.95 24.90 -9.87
CA LYS A 25 -69.13 24.75 -10.73
C LYS A 25 -70.39 24.32 -9.98
N GLY A 26 -70.34 24.11 -8.66
CA GLY A 26 -71.48 23.65 -7.86
C GLY A 26 -71.96 22.23 -8.20
N LEU A 27 -71.12 21.40 -8.80
CA LEU A 27 -71.46 20.05 -9.27
C LEU A 27 -71.35 18.98 -8.18
N LEU A 28 -70.91 19.36 -6.97
CA LEU A 28 -70.74 18.44 -5.84
C LEU A 28 -71.73 18.77 -4.73
N THR A 29 -72.41 17.73 -4.24
CA THR A 29 -73.12 17.85 -2.97
C THR A 29 -72.13 17.95 -1.80
N PRO A 30 -72.53 18.51 -0.64
CA PRO A 30 -71.65 18.57 0.53
C PRO A 30 -71.05 17.22 0.92
N PHE A 31 -71.84 16.15 0.83
CA PHE A 31 -71.39 14.79 1.12
C PHE A 31 -70.33 14.31 0.11
N GLN A 32 -70.53 14.54 -1.18
CA GLN A 32 -69.55 14.19 -2.22
C GLN A 32 -68.24 14.97 -2.07
N LEU A 33 -68.33 16.25 -1.69
CA LEU A 33 -67.16 17.08 -1.42
C LEU A 33 -66.36 16.53 -0.24
N GLN A 34 -67.02 16.25 0.88
CA GLN A 34 -66.38 15.68 2.06
C GLN A 34 -65.70 14.34 1.75
N HIS A 35 -66.38 13.45 1.03
CA HIS A 35 -65.82 12.16 0.64
C HIS A 35 -64.56 12.33 -0.23
N LYS A 36 -64.59 13.20 -1.25
CA LYS A 36 -63.43 13.46 -2.11
C LYS A 36 -62.26 14.06 -1.32
N LEU A 37 -62.51 15.00 -0.42
CA LEU A 37 -61.47 15.59 0.44
C LEU A 37 -60.82 14.53 1.35
N SER A 38 -61.63 13.63 1.92
CA SER A 38 -61.12 12.52 2.73
C SER A 38 -60.25 11.56 1.91
N MET A 39 -60.63 11.24 0.68
CA MET A 39 -59.81 10.42 -0.22
C MET A 39 -58.47 11.10 -0.55
N GLU A 40 -58.49 12.41 -0.88
CA GLU A 40 -57.26 13.17 -1.15
C GLU A 40 -56.33 13.19 0.06
N GLU A 41 -56.87 13.36 1.26
CA GLU A 41 -56.09 13.31 2.51
C GLU A 41 -55.48 11.93 2.75
N HIS A 42 -56.25 10.87 2.51
CA HIS A 42 -55.73 9.50 2.61
C HIS A 42 -54.56 9.26 1.65
N MET A 43 -54.72 9.65 0.37
CA MET A 43 -53.65 9.54 -0.63
C MET A 43 -52.40 10.36 -0.25
N LYS A 44 -52.58 11.58 0.29
CA LYS A 44 -51.45 12.40 0.79
C LYS A 44 -50.68 11.67 1.88
N ASN A 45 -51.39 11.09 2.84
CA ASN A 45 -50.79 10.37 3.95
C ASN A 45 -50.03 9.12 3.48
N GLU A 46 -50.58 8.38 2.52
CA GLU A 46 -49.90 7.23 1.91
C GLU A 46 -48.61 7.63 1.18
N ILE A 47 -48.67 8.66 0.33
CA ILE A 47 -47.49 9.17 -0.38
C ILE A 47 -46.42 9.62 0.61
N GLN A 48 -46.80 10.37 1.65
CA GLN A 48 -45.87 10.82 2.67
C GLN A 48 -45.23 9.66 3.43
N ASN A 49 -46.01 8.61 3.74
CA ASN A 49 -45.50 7.40 4.37
C ASN A 49 -44.51 6.66 3.48
N CYS A 50 -44.79 6.53 2.17
CA CYS A 50 -43.86 5.93 1.22
C CYS A 50 -42.57 6.74 1.11
N MET A 51 -42.66 8.07 1.00
CA MET A 51 -41.48 8.94 0.97
C MET A 51 -40.64 8.81 2.24
N ARG A 52 -41.28 8.79 3.42
CA ARG A 52 -40.57 8.63 4.71
C ARG A 52 -39.83 7.29 4.78
N ARG A 53 -40.48 6.19 4.38
CA ARG A 53 -39.83 4.86 4.35
C ARG A 53 -38.66 4.83 3.36
N ALA A 54 -38.81 5.46 2.20
CA ALA A 54 -37.72 5.56 1.23
C ALA A 54 -36.54 6.36 1.81
N GLN A 55 -36.82 7.47 2.51
CA GLN A 55 -35.78 8.29 3.14
C GLN A 55 -35.02 7.53 4.22
N VAL A 56 -35.73 6.81 5.10
CA VAL A 56 -35.10 5.99 6.15
C VAL A 56 -34.11 4.99 5.55
N LYS A 57 -34.50 4.30 4.46
CA LYS A 57 -33.60 3.36 3.77
C LYS A 57 -32.35 4.04 3.19
N ILE A 58 -32.51 5.24 2.64
CA ILE A 58 -31.38 6.03 2.13
C ILE A 58 -30.44 6.41 3.29
N ASP A 59 -30.99 6.86 4.41
CA ASP A 59 -30.22 7.27 5.58
C ASP A 59 -29.50 6.07 6.24
N GLU A 60 -30.13 4.90 6.29
CA GLU A 60 -29.53 3.65 6.76
C GLU A 60 -28.35 3.24 5.87
N LYS A 61 -28.55 3.20 4.55
CA LYS A 61 -27.49 2.89 3.58
C LYS A 61 -26.33 3.87 3.69
N LYS A 62 -26.63 5.16 3.85
CA LYS A 62 -25.60 6.20 4.04
C LYS A 62 -24.79 5.97 5.32
N LYS A 63 -25.44 5.63 6.43
CA LYS A 63 -24.74 5.30 7.69
C LYS A 63 -23.86 4.07 7.56
N GLU A 64 -24.30 3.04 6.83
CA GLU A 64 -23.50 1.85 6.55
C GLU A 64 -22.28 2.17 5.68
N GLU A 65 -22.46 2.97 4.62
CA GLU A 65 -21.38 3.44 3.76
C GLU A 65 -20.37 4.30 4.56
N GLU A 66 -20.83 5.21 5.41
CA GLU A 66 -19.95 6.01 6.29
C GLU A 66 -19.13 5.14 7.24
N LYS A 67 -19.74 4.09 7.82
CA LYS A 67 -19.00 3.12 8.67
C LYS A 67 -17.92 2.38 7.88
N MET A 68 -18.26 1.90 6.68
CA MET A 68 -17.30 1.20 5.82
C MET A 68 -16.13 2.11 5.42
N ILE A 69 -16.43 3.34 5.00
CA ILE A 69 -15.41 4.34 4.67
C ILE A 69 -14.50 4.57 5.88
N GLY A 70 -15.06 4.78 7.08
CA GLY A 70 -14.27 4.95 8.30
C GLY A 70 -13.31 3.79 8.58
N GLN A 71 -13.77 2.55 8.41
CA GLN A 71 -12.92 1.35 8.58
C GLN A 71 -11.79 1.28 7.54
N ILE A 72 -12.09 1.58 6.27
CA ILE A 72 -11.10 1.55 5.20
C ILE A 72 -10.07 2.68 5.41
N THR A 73 -10.53 3.88 5.73
CA THR A 73 -9.66 5.03 6.02
C THR A 73 -8.71 4.72 7.15
N TYR A 74 -9.19 4.16 8.27
CA TYR A 74 -8.33 3.76 9.38
C TYR A 74 -7.24 2.75 8.97
N ARG A 75 -7.60 1.74 8.17
CA ARG A 75 -6.64 0.75 7.65
C ARG A 75 -5.59 1.40 6.74
N LEU A 76 -6.00 2.34 5.89
CA LEU A 76 -5.09 3.06 4.99
C LEU A 76 -4.14 3.97 5.79
N GLU A 77 -4.64 4.74 6.75
CA GLU A 77 -3.82 5.60 7.62
C GLU A 77 -2.79 4.80 8.43
N ARG A 78 -3.15 3.58 8.85
CA ARG A 78 -2.20 2.68 9.50
C ARG A 78 -1.09 2.25 8.53
N LYS A 79 -1.44 1.83 7.32
CA LYS A 79 -0.46 1.44 6.30
C LYS A 79 0.46 2.59 5.89
N ILE A 80 -0.06 3.81 5.80
CA ILE A 80 0.75 5.00 5.52
C ILE A 80 1.81 5.18 6.60
N ARG A 81 1.42 5.10 7.89
CA ARG A 81 2.37 5.18 9.01
C ARG A 81 3.41 4.06 9.01
N GLU A 82 3.04 2.85 8.60
CA GLU A 82 3.97 1.73 8.48
C GLU A 82 4.97 1.95 7.32
N MET A 83 4.48 2.46 6.18
CA MET A 83 5.32 2.85 5.04
C MET A 83 6.30 3.97 5.39
N ASP A 84 5.85 4.98 6.13
CA ASP A 84 6.72 6.09 6.56
C ASP A 84 7.90 5.58 7.41
N LYS A 85 7.63 4.66 8.35
CA LYS A 85 8.70 4.03 9.16
C LYS A 85 9.69 3.25 8.32
N LEU A 86 9.21 2.45 7.36
CA LEU A 86 10.09 1.69 6.47
C LEU A 86 10.95 2.60 5.61
N LYS A 87 10.41 3.75 5.20
CA LYS A 87 11.14 4.77 4.46
C LYS A 87 12.24 5.40 5.32
N GLU A 88 11.94 5.75 6.57
CA GLU A 88 12.94 6.27 7.52
C GLU A 88 14.07 5.25 7.77
N GLU A 89 13.75 3.97 7.92
CA GLU A 89 14.75 2.91 8.07
C GLU A 89 15.62 2.73 6.83
N GLU A 90 15.05 2.83 5.63
CA GLU A 90 15.78 2.76 4.38
C GLU A 90 16.73 3.96 4.21
N GLU A 91 16.25 5.17 4.51
CA GLU A 91 17.09 6.38 4.52
C GLU A 91 18.25 6.25 5.53
N TYR A 92 18.00 5.64 6.70
CA TYR A 92 19.06 5.38 7.66
C TYR A 92 20.10 4.37 7.14
N ARG A 93 19.66 3.26 6.52
CA ARG A 93 20.56 2.27 5.92
C ARG A 93 21.46 2.90 4.86
N GLN A 94 20.89 3.71 3.99
CA GLN A 94 21.63 4.43 2.95
C GLN A 94 22.69 5.35 3.57
N GLN A 95 22.35 6.13 4.61
CA GLN A 95 23.34 6.97 5.30
C GLN A 95 24.49 6.17 5.93
N VAL A 96 24.20 4.99 6.47
CA VAL A 96 25.24 4.11 7.04
C VAL A 96 26.17 3.60 5.94
N GLU A 97 25.61 3.17 4.82
CA GLU A 97 26.36 2.69 3.66
C GLU A 97 27.23 3.78 3.05
N GLU A 98 26.69 4.99 2.84
CA GLU A 98 27.46 6.15 2.38
C GLU A 98 28.65 6.47 3.30
N ARG A 99 28.44 6.41 4.63
CA ARG A 99 29.54 6.62 5.60
C ARG A 99 30.59 5.53 5.55
N TYR A 100 30.20 4.29 5.25
CA TYR A 100 31.13 3.20 5.06
C TYR A 100 31.92 3.37 3.76
N GLU A 101 31.26 3.65 2.64
CA GLU A 101 31.91 3.91 1.36
C GLU A 101 32.87 5.11 1.42
N ALA A 102 32.49 6.19 2.09
CA ALA A 102 33.34 7.36 2.31
C ALA A 102 34.61 7.01 3.11
N ARG A 103 34.51 6.13 4.11
CA ARG A 103 35.67 5.63 4.87
C ARG A 103 36.58 4.79 3.99
N MET A 104 36.02 3.85 3.23
CA MET A 104 36.79 3.01 2.30
C MET A 104 37.48 3.84 1.22
N LYS A 105 36.84 4.90 0.73
CA LYS A 105 37.42 5.82 -0.27
C LYS A 105 38.61 6.57 0.30
N LYS A 106 38.49 7.14 1.51
CA LYS A 106 39.60 7.82 2.20
C LYS A 106 40.78 6.88 2.46
N GLU A 107 40.51 5.63 2.83
CA GLU A 107 41.55 4.63 3.05
C GLU A 107 42.31 4.29 1.75
N ARG A 108 41.59 4.12 0.63
CA ARG A 108 42.21 3.93 -0.69
C ARG A 108 43.07 5.13 -1.09
N GLU A 109 42.54 6.34 -0.95
CA GLU A 109 43.28 7.59 -1.26
C GLU A 109 44.53 7.72 -0.40
N ALA A 110 44.46 7.37 0.90
CA ALA A 110 45.61 7.38 1.79
C ALA A 110 46.67 6.35 1.40
N MET A 111 46.28 5.11 1.06
CA MET A 111 47.20 4.09 0.55
C MET A 111 47.86 4.52 -0.76
N GLU A 112 47.11 5.14 -1.68
CA GLU A 112 47.64 5.66 -2.94
C GLU A 112 48.68 6.76 -2.69
N MET A 113 48.38 7.72 -1.80
CA MET A 113 49.33 8.77 -1.41
C MET A 113 50.59 8.20 -0.73
N GLN A 114 50.44 7.18 0.14
CA GLN A 114 51.59 6.52 0.75
C GLN A 114 52.45 5.79 -0.29
N SER A 115 51.82 5.08 -1.23
CA SER A 115 52.52 4.42 -2.34
C SER A 115 53.27 5.43 -3.23
N LEU A 116 52.63 6.55 -3.57
CA LEU A 116 53.27 7.64 -4.32
C LEU A 116 54.47 8.22 -3.57
N ALA A 117 54.35 8.45 -2.26
CA ALA A 117 55.45 8.94 -1.43
C ALA A 117 56.61 7.93 -1.33
N GLU A 118 56.33 6.64 -1.17
CA GLU A 118 57.35 5.58 -1.18
C GLU A 118 58.06 5.48 -2.53
N ASN A 119 57.32 5.63 -3.64
CA ASN A 119 57.90 5.62 -4.98
C ASN A 119 58.80 6.83 -5.23
N TRP A 120 58.39 8.03 -4.81
CA TRP A 120 59.24 9.23 -4.89
C TRP A 120 60.50 9.10 -4.03
N SER A 121 60.40 8.53 -2.83
CA SER A 121 61.59 8.28 -1.98
C SER A 121 62.54 7.23 -2.57
N LYS A 122 62.01 6.21 -3.24
CA LYS A 122 62.83 5.23 -4.02
C LYS A 122 63.48 5.86 -5.25
N GLU A 123 62.81 6.78 -5.92
CA GLU A 123 63.36 7.49 -7.08
C GLU A 123 64.46 8.48 -6.66
N GLU A 124 64.28 9.18 -5.53
CA GLU A 124 65.27 10.09 -4.94
C GLU A 124 66.49 9.35 -4.37
N SER A 125 66.31 8.15 -3.82
CA SER A 125 67.42 7.27 -3.40
C SER A 125 68.03 6.44 -4.54
N GLY A 126 67.38 6.38 -5.71
CA GLY A 126 67.85 5.72 -6.92
C GLY A 126 69.00 6.43 -7.62
N HIS A 127 69.36 7.65 -7.22
CA HIS A 127 70.53 8.37 -7.72
C HIS A 127 71.77 8.16 -6.84
N LYS A 128 72.13 6.90 -6.58
CA LYS A 128 73.51 6.49 -6.27
C LYS A 128 73.87 5.32 -7.16
N GLU A 129 74.27 5.68 -8.38
CA GLU A 129 74.94 4.78 -9.30
C GLU A 129 76.36 4.45 -8.77
N LYS A 130 76.73 3.18 -9.01
CA LYS A 130 78.09 2.61 -9.08
C LYS A 130 78.73 2.07 -7.78
N GLY A 131 78.63 0.75 -7.67
CA GLY A 131 79.82 -0.09 -7.81
C GLY A 131 80.18 -0.98 -6.62
N ALA A 132 79.88 -2.27 -6.72
CA ALA A 132 80.76 -3.34 -6.25
C ALA A 132 80.27 -4.69 -6.77
N ILE A 133 81.04 -5.24 -7.70
CA ILE A 133 80.96 -6.62 -8.17
C ILE A 133 81.51 -7.51 -7.06
N SER A 134 80.82 -8.61 -6.70
CA SER A 134 81.52 -9.80 -6.19
C SER A 134 80.80 -11.07 -6.61
N GLU A 135 81.58 -11.95 -7.23
CA GLU A 135 81.21 -13.21 -7.86
C GLU A 135 80.94 -14.36 -6.87
N LYS A 136 80.09 -15.28 -7.35
CA LYS A 136 80.13 -16.74 -7.21
C LYS A 136 79.93 -17.36 -5.82
N LYS A 137 78.80 -18.09 -5.71
CA LYS A 137 78.84 -19.54 -5.45
C LYS A 137 77.67 -20.23 -6.15
N GLU A 138 78.02 -20.96 -7.22
CA GLU A 138 77.19 -22.00 -7.82
C GLU A 138 77.17 -23.22 -6.88
N THR A 139 75.99 -23.74 -6.60
CA THR A 139 75.81 -25.15 -6.24
C THR A 139 74.63 -25.70 -7.02
N THR A 140 74.96 -26.55 -8.00
CA THR A 140 74.07 -27.42 -8.74
C THR A 140 73.53 -28.56 -7.86
N SER A 141 72.24 -28.90 -8.00
CA SER A 141 71.77 -30.23 -8.43
C SER A 141 70.50 -30.74 -7.74
N SER A 142 69.45 -30.83 -8.57
CA SER A 142 68.47 -31.93 -8.67
C SER A 142 67.52 -32.28 -7.51
N LYS A 143 66.21 -32.14 -7.74
CA LYS A 143 65.35 -33.25 -8.19
C LYS A 143 63.92 -32.81 -8.53
N ASN A 144 63.56 -33.03 -9.79
CA ASN A 144 62.18 -33.13 -10.26
C ASN A 144 61.47 -34.31 -9.56
N LYS A 145 60.23 -34.09 -9.09
CA LYS A 145 59.25 -35.18 -8.96
C LYS A 145 57.90 -34.70 -9.49
N LYS A 146 57.54 -35.26 -10.64
CA LYS A 146 56.25 -35.13 -11.32
C LYS A 146 55.17 -35.96 -10.62
N ASN A 147 53.95 -35.45 -10.73
CA ASN A 147 52.65 -36.13 -10.88
C ASN A 147 51.96 -36.75 -9.65
N GLY A 148 50.71 -36.31 -9.47
CA GLY A 148 49.69 -36.94 -8.65
C GLY A 148 48.30 -36.36 -8.91
N LYS A 149 47.83 -36.41 -10.16
CA LYS A 149 46.44 -36.10 -10.55
C LYS A 149 45.50 -37.17 -9.95
N LYS A 150 44.48 -36.77 -9.18
CA LYS A 150 43.25 -37.56 -9.00
C LYS A 150 42.03 -36.65 -9.13
N ASN A 151 41.34 -36.80 -10.26
CA ASN A 151 39.92 -36.48 -10.40
C ASN A 151 39.10 -37.69 -9.93
N LYS A 152 38.03 -37.44 -9.15
CA LYS A 152 36.72 -38.12 -9.23
C LYS A 152 35.75 -37.30 -8.36
N LYS A 153 34.77 -36.61 -8.97
CA LYS A 153 33.38 -37.07 -9.21
C LYS A 153 32.64 -37.16 -7.87
N GLY A 154 31.72 -36.27 -7.51
CA GLY A 154 30.59 -35.76 -8.29
C GLY A 154 29.32 -36.54 -7.91
N LYS A 155 28.43 -35.89 -7.15
CA LYS A 155 26.97 -36.10 -6.98
C LYS A 155 26.53 -34.99 -6.01
N SER A 156 25.72 -33.96 -6.31
CA SER A 156 24.38 -33.87 -6.93
C SER A 156 23.30 -34.68 -6.22
N GLU A 157 22.12 -34.04 -6.10
CA GLU A 157 20.87 -34.40 -5.40
C GLU A 157 20.78 -33.63 -4.05
N GLU A 158 20.11 -32.47 -3.95
CA GLU A 158 18.72 -32.11 -4.30
C GLU A 158 17.70 -32.95 -3.52
N SER A 159 17.12 -32.31 -2.49
CA SER A 159 15.81 -32.61 -1.90
C SER A 159 15.43 -31.34 -1.12
N GLY A 160 14.49 -30.54 -1.59
CA GLY A 160 13.07 -30.88 -1.56
C GLY A 160 12.55 -30.52 -0.16
N SER A 161 12.07 -29.29 0.04
CA SER A 161 10.63 -28.99 -0.03
C SER A 161 9.81 -29.71 1.04
N SER A 162 9.37 -28.99 2.08
CA SER A 162 7.97 -28.99 2.52
C SER A 162 7.74 -28.12 3.76
N GLY A 163 6.65 -27.36 3.73
CA GLY A 163 5.82 -27.04 4.89
C GLY A 163 6.18 -25.73 5.60
N SER A 164 5.27 -24.82 5.90
CA SER A 164 3.81 -24.76 5.71
C SER A 164 3.41 -23.35 6.13
N GLU A 165 2.60 -22.67 5.33
CA GLU A 165 1.93 -21.43 5.73
C GLU A 165 0.86 -21.77 6.77
N GLU A 166 1.14 -21.52 8.05
CA GLU A 166 0.10 -21.45 9.08
C GLU A 166 -0.46 -20.02 9.11
N VAL A 167 -1.59 -19.83 8.42
CA VAL A 167 -2.43 -18.64 8.57
C VAL A 167 -3.26 -18.85 9.84
N ASN A 168 -2.82 -18.27 10.96
CA ASN A 168 -3.65 -18.20 12.16
C ASN A 168 -4.71 -17.10 11.98
N GLU A 169 -5.94 -17.52 11.63
CA GLU A 169 -7.16 -16.77 11.91
C GLU A 169 -7.34 -16.65 13.43
N LEU A 170 -7.10 -15.47 13.99
CA LEU A 170 -7.58 -15.14 15.32
C LEU A 170 -8.90 -14.36 15.21
N ASN A 171 -9.99 -15.11 15.40
CA ASN A 171 -11.26 -14.60 15.87
C ASN A 171 -11.04 -13.86 17.19
N ILE A 172 -11.37 -12.57 17.23
CA ILE A 172 -11.60 -11.86 18.49
C ILE A 172 -13.03 -11.35 18.43
N GLU A 173 -13.95 -12.24 18.80
CA GLU A 173 -15.21 -11.86 19.42
C GLU A 173 -14.92 -11.36 20.85
N GLU A 174 -15.78 -10.43 21.28
CA GLU A 174 -15.96 -9.98 22.66
C GLU A 174 -14.80 -9.24 23.35
N LEU A 175 -14.86 -7.91 23.29
CA LEU A 175 -14.72 -7.11 24.51
C LEU A 175 -15.83 -6.04 24.53
N SER A 176 -16.90 -6.39 25.23
CA SER A 176 -17.83 -5.43 25.81
C SER A 176 -17.16 -4.76 27.02
N LEU A 177 -17.10 -3.43 27.03
CA LEU A 177 -17.26 -2.52 28.18
C LEU A 177 -17.20 -1.07 27.69
#